data_AF-A0A933USI5-F1
#
_entry.id   AF-A0A933USI5-F1
#
_cell.length_a   1.000
_cell.length_b   1.000
_cell.length_c   1.000
_cell.angle_alpha   90.00
_cell.angle_beta   90.00
_cell.angle_gamma   90.00
#
_symmetry.space_group_name_H-M   'P 1'
#
loop_
_entity.id
_entity.type
_entity.pdbx_description
1 polymer ?
#
loop_
_entity_poly.entity_id
_entity_poly.type
_entity_poly.pdbx_seq_one_letter_code
_entity_poly.pdbx_strand_id
1 'polypeptide(L)'
;MVTKDGQSARREAGRQWRDADTQSGDRGPNGCGVAIFFVRCLTGSATAAILSKQGGRGILQTMPCPRMSRFVLAMLGCILLAACETQHFLADPNLDLSRTNPAILVFPIDATLAELTAGGSLEINALWTQQAEGFADEALRKHLLGLGGKFVEIKSAHFDEASLAKVSHLVLMHSTVSAAISRHKYEWSEALPTHEGRFDWWLGQSGQAIIERTGARYGLFISVRDSYAGPGRVMLIVSASLLLGVYVPGGRQEGQASLVDLSDGRVVWFNRLSREAGDLRTSAGAEETVKTLLTGFPARKP
;
A
#
# COMPACT_ATOMS: atom_id res chain seq x y z
N MET A 1 -24.52 -10.81 31.76
CA MET A 1 -25.61 -11.50 31.03
C MET A 1 -25.64 -10.95 29.61
N VAL A 2 -25.05 -11.66 28.65
CA VAL A 2 -25.18 -11.31 27.23
C VAL A 2 -26.52 -11.88 26.78
N THR A 3 -27.42 -10.99 26.35
CA THR A 3 -28.78 -11.37 25.94
C THR A 3 -28.74 -12.30 24.72
N LYS A 4 -29.64 -13.28 24.72
CA LYS A 4 -29.76 -14.33 23.69
C LYS A 4 -29.94 -13.73 22.28
N ASP A 5 -30.52 -12.54 22.21
CA ASP A 5 -30.81 -11.81 20.97
C ASP A 5 -29.52 -11.32 20.27
N GLY A 6 -28.50 -10.91 21.05
CA GLY A 6 -27.21 -10.48 20.49
C GLY A 6 -26.44 -11.61 19.80
N GLN A 7 -26.62 -12.85 20.25
CA GLN A 7 -26.00 -14.01 19.60
C GLN A 7 -26.74 -14.48 18.35
N SER A 8 -28.06 -14.27 18.28
CA SER A 8 -28.85 -14.60 17.08
C SER A 8 -28.52 -13.65 15.93
N ALA A 9 -28.46 -12.34 16.21
CA ALA A 9 -28.03 -11.33 15.24
C ALA A 9 -26.60 -11.60 14.74
N ARG A 10 -25.71 -12.07 15.63
CA ARG A 10 -24.32 -12.46 15.29
C ARG A 10 -24.26 -13.67 14.36
N ARG A 11 -25.17 -14.63 14.50
CA ARG A 11 -25.26 -15.84 13.65
C ARG A 11 -25.89 -15.55 12.29
N GLU A 12 -26.82 -14.61 12.23
CA GLU A 12 -27.46 -14.17 10.98
C GLU A 12 -26.52 -13.29 10.15
N ALA A 13 -25.84 -12.32 10.77
CA ALA A 13 -24.77 -11.55 10.10
C ALA A 13 -23.67 -12.49 9.58
N GLY A 14 -23.22 -13.45 10.41
CA GLY A 14 -22.24 -14.47 10.02
C GLY A 14 -22.67 -15.42 8.89
N ARG A 15 -23.98 -15.55 8.60
CA ARG A 15 -24.48 -16.31 7.44
C ARG A 15 -24.50 -15.45 6.19
N GLN A 16 -24.93 -14.20 6.28
CA GLN A 16 -24.96 -13.28 5.15
C GLN A 16 -23.57 -13.05 4.53
N TRP A 17 -22.51 -13.10 5.33
CA TRP A 17 -21.12 -13.01 4.84
C TRP A 17 -20.66 -14.24 4.04
N ARG A 18 -21.12 -15.44 4.41
CA ARG A 18 -20.73 -16.68 3.73
C ARG A 18 -21.15 -16.69 2.26
N ASP A 19 -22.28 -16.06 1.95
CA ASP A 19 -22.83 -16.02 0.60
C ASP A 19 -22.22 -14.88 -0.24
N ALA A 20 -21.75 -13.80 0.40
CA ALA A 20 -21.15 -12.64 -0.24
C ALA A 20 -19.73 -12.90 -0.80
N ASP A 21 -18.96 -13.82 -0.21
CA ASP A 21 -17.64 -14.22 -0.73
C ASP A 21 -17.71 -14.87 -2.12
N THR A 22 -18.84 -15.49 -2.46
CA THR A 22 -19.11 -16.02 -3.80
C THR A 22 -19.33 -14.90 -4.84
N GLN A 23 -19.51 -13.65 -4.40
CA GLN A 23 -19.80 -12.48 -5.23
C GLN A 23 -18.76 -11.36 -5.12
N SER A 24 -17.55 -11.63 -4.59
CA SER A 24 -16.46 -10.65 -4.66
C SER A 24 -16.14 -10.34 -6.13
N GLY A 25 -16.48 -9.12 -6.52
CA GLY A 25 -16.67 -8.73 -7.90
C GLY A 25 -15.37 -8.59 -8.67
N ASP A 26 -15.20 -9.48 -9.64
CA ASP A 26 -14.39 -9.28 -10.83
C ASP A 26 -15.01 -8.14 -11.67
N ARG A 27 -14.73 -6.89 -11.30
CA ARG A 27 -15.06 -5.71 -12.11
C ARG A 27 -13.82 -4.85 -12.28
N GLY A 28 -12.94 -5.30 -13.16
CA GLY A 28 -11.85 -4.49 -13.69
C GLY A 28 -12.38 -3.27 -14.46
N PRO A 29 -11.78 -2.08 -14.31
CA PRO A 29 -11.92 -1.02 -15.29
C PRO A 29 -10.87 -1.21 -16.39
N ASN A 30 -11.37 -1.43 -17.61
CA ASN A 30 -10.64 -1.19 -18.86
C ASN A 30 -9.95 0.19 -18.81
N GLY A 31 -8.63 0.22 -18.99
CA GLY A 31 -7.91 1.48 -18.97
C GLY A 31 -6.38 1.38 -19.06
N CYS A 32 -5.84 0.52 -19.92
CA CYS A 32 -4.44 0.63 -20.35
C CYS A 32 -4.39 0.54 -21.88
N GLY A 33 -4.70 1.65 -22.54
CA GLY A 33 -4.35 1.86 -23.93
C GLY A 33 -2.86 2.13 -24.05
N VAL A 34 -2.03 1.09 -23.98
CA VAL A 34 -0.66 1.18 -24.48
C VAL A 34 -0.72 0.89 -25.97
N ALA A 35 -0.71 1.95 -26.78
CA ALA A 35 -0.48 1.84 -28.21
C ALA A 35 0.99 1.41 -28.42
N ILE A 36 1.24 0.10 -28.37
CA ILE A 36 2.51 -0.47 -28.80
C ILE A 36 2.49 -0.44 -30.33
N PHE A 37 3.17 0.54 -30.92
CA PHE A 37 3.56 0.45 -32.33
C PHE A 37 4.57 -0.70 -32.46
N PHE A 38 4.05 -1.90 -32.76
CA PHE A 38 4.85 -3.01 -33.25
C PHE A 38 5.41 -2.62 -34.63
N VAL A 39 6.65 -2.14 -34.67
CA VAL A 39 7.41 -2.16 -35.92
C VAL A 39 7.72 -3.63 -36.19
N ARG A 40 6.94 -4.18 -37.11
CA ARG A 40 6.99 -5.55 -37.62
C ARG A 40 8.35 -5.80 -38.27
N CYS A 41 9.32 -6.28 -37.50
CA CYS A 41 10.60 -6.76 -38.01
C CYS A 41 10.54 -8.29 -38.19
N LEU A 42 9.73 -8.72 -39.14
CA LEU A 42 9.74 -10.09 -39.66
C LEU A 42 10.28 -10.03 -41.09
N THR A 43 11.37 -10.76 -41.29
CA THR A 43 12.10 -10.99 -42.56
C THR A 43 13.00 -9.84 -43.05
N GLY A 44 14.32 -10.09 -43.01
CA GLY A 44 15.31 -9.56 -43.95
C GLY A 44 15.59 -8.04 -43.94
N SER A 45 16.70 -7.66 -43.30
CA SER A 45 17.45 -6.41 -43.54
C SER A 45 16.71 -5.08 -43.31
N ALA A 46 16.75 -4.57 -42.09
CA ALA A 46 16.44 -3.17 -41.82
C ALA A 46 17.73 -2.35 -41.71
N THR A 47 17.98 -1.51 -42.70
CA THR A 47 19.04 -0.49 -42.69
C THR A 47 18.52 0.74 -41.96
N ALA A 48 19.07 1.07 -40.79
CA ALA A 48 18.79 2.35 -40.13
C ALA A 48 19.62 3.44 -40.82
N ALA A 49 18.96 4.37 -41.51
CA ALA A 49 19.59 5.55 -42.09
C ALA A 49 19.26 6.77 -41.21
N ILE A 50 20.28 7.36 -40.57
CA ILE A 50 20.15 8.66 -39.91
C ILE A 50 20.46 9.73 -40.96
N LEU A 51 19.43 10.47 -41.39
CA LEU A 51 19.61 11.64 -42.25
C LEU A 51 20.01 12.85 -41.38
N SER A 52 21.32 13.00 -41.18
CA SER A 52 21.92 14.26 -40.73
C SER A 52 22.21 15.13 -41.95
N LYS A 53 21.62 16.33 -42.01
CA LYS A 53 21.87 17.33 -43.05
C LYS A 53 22.84 18.37 -42.53
N GLN A 54 24.13 18.14 -42.71
CA GLN A 54 25.14 19.21 -42.76
C GLN A 54 26.04 19.00 -43.98
N GLY A 55 26.16 20.04 -44.82
CA GLY A 55 27.20 20.17 -45.84
C GLY A 55 27.23 19.08 -46.92
N GLY A 56 26.66 19.37 -48.09
CA GLY A 56 26.57 18.49 -49.26
C GLY A 56 27.80 17.62 -49.57
N ARG A 57 27.79 16.37 -49.06
CA ARG A 57 28.34 15.13 -49.63
C ARG A 57 28.08 14.00 -48.63
N GLY A 58 27.10 13.14 -48.90
CA GLY A 58 26.80 11.99 -48.05
C GLY A 58 27.80 10.86 -48.27
N ILE A 59 28.60 10.53 -47.26
CA ILE A 59 29.42 9.32 -47.21
C ILE A 59 28.64 8.27 -46.40
N LEU A 60 28.33 7.13 -47.03
CA LEU A 60 27.60 6.03 -46.41
C LEU A 60 28.58 5.22 -45.55
N GLN A 61 28.60 5.44 -44.23
CA GLN A 61 29.30 4.54 -43.30
C GLN A 61 28.31 3.52 -42.74
N THR A 62 28.45 2.26 -43.16
CA THR A 62 27.70 1.13 -42.60
C THR A 62 28.41 0.65 -41.33
N MET A 63 27.81 0.88 -40.17
CA MET A 63 28.25 0.22 -38.94
C MET A 63 27.59 -1.17 -38.85
N PRO A 64 28.35 -2.25 -38.57
CA PRO A 64 27.76 -3.57 -38.34
C PRO A 64 26.98 -3.55 -37.01
N CYS A 65 25.66 -3.75 -37.10
CA CYS A 65 24.81 -3.95 -35.93
C CYS A 65 25.24 -5.25 -35.21
N PRO A 66 25.62 -5.21 -33.92
CA PRO A 66 25.99 -6.42 -33.21
C PRO A 66 24.80 -7.37 -33.19
N ARG A 67 25.05 -8.63 -33.56
CA ARG A 67 24.07 -9.70 -33.69
C ARG A 67 23.58 -10.12 -32.29
N MET A 68 22.74 -9.29 -31.68
CA MET A 68 22.12 -9.60 -30.39
C MET A 68 21.26 -10.86 -30.54
N SER A 69 21.61 -11.87 -29.77
CA SER A 69 20.93 -13.17 -29.76
C SER A 69 19.45 -12.98 -29.44
N ARG A 70 18.57 -13.63 -30.22
CA ARG A 70 17.11 -13.65 -30.01
C ARG A 70 16.74 -14.08 -28.58
N PHE A 71 17.62 -14.82 -27.90
CA PHE A 71 17.47 -15.22 -26.50
C PHE A 71 17.60 -14.05 -25.52
N VAL A 72 18.45 -13.06 -25.78
CA VAL A 72 18.62 -11.87 -24.90
C VAL A 72 17.40 -10.97 -24.98
N LEU A 73 16.83 -10.82 -26.19
CA LEU A 73 15.59 -10.05 -26.39
C LEU A 73 14.37 -10.75 -25.77
N ALA A 74 14.33 -12.09 -25.82
CA ALA A 74 13.27 -12.89 -25.18
C ALA A 74 13.36 -12.86 -23.65
N MET A 75 14.57 -12.96 -23.07
CA MET A 75 14.80 -12.79 -21.63
C MET A 75 14.40 -11.38 -21.15
N LEU A 76 14.80 -10.34 -21.89
CA LEU A 76 14.43 -8.95 -21.57
C LEU A 76 12.92 -8.73 -21.68
N GLY A 77 12.24 -9.43 -22.59
CA GLY A 77 10.78 -9.41 -22.72
C GLY A 77 10.03 -10.08 -21.56
N CYS A 78 10.54 -11.20 -21.04
CA CYS A 78 9.92 -11.87 -19.89
C CYS A 78 10.09 -11.09 -18.58
N ILE A 79 11.19 -10.34 -18.41
CA ILE A 79 11.42 -9.50 -17.22
C ILE A 79 10.42 -8.34 -17.14
N LEU A 80 9.93 -7.83 -18.27
CA LEU A 80 8.97 -6.72 -18.32
C LEU A 80 7.51 -7.12 -18.04
N LEU A 81 7.18 -8.43 -18.05
CA LEU A 81 5.81 -8.93 -17.88
C LEU A 81 5.48 -9.34 -16.43
N ALA A 82 6.44 -9.25 -15.50
CA ALA A 82 6.31 -9.80 -14.14
C ALA A 82 5.77 -8.83 -13.07
N ALA A 83 5.36 -7.60 -13.42
CA ALA A 83 5.07 -6.55 -12.44
C ALA A 83 3.57 -6.28 -12.17
N CYS A 84 2.68 -7.23 -12.42
CA CYS A 84 1.29 -7.10 -11.97
C CYS A 84 1.14 -7.72 -10.57
N GLU A 85 1.59 -6.99 -9.55
CA GLU A 85 1.32 -7.35 -8.16
C GLU A 85 -0.17 -7.11 -7.90
N THR A 86 -0.94 -8.19 -7.74
CA THR A 86 -2.37 -8.10 -7.44
C THR A 86 -2.51 -7.70 -5.96
N GLN A 87 -2.77 -6.43 -5.70
CA GLN A 87 -3.07 -5.97 -4.34
C GLN A 87 -4.49 -6.38 -3.95
N HIS A 88 -4.60 -7.22 -2.93
CA HIS A 88 -5.87 -7.59 -2.32
C HIS A 88 -6.11 -6.69 -1.09
N PHE A 89 -7.16 -5.87 -1.14
CA PHE A 89 -7.68 -5.18 0.04
C PHE A 89 -8.89 -5.93 0.61
N LEU A 90 -9.14 -5.74 1.89
CA LEU A 90 -10.31 -6.26 2.60
C LEU A 90 -11.29 -5.10 2.78
N ALA A 91 -12.56 -5.32 2.46
CA ALA A 91 -13.62 -4.35 2.64
C ALA A 91 -14.87 -5.06 3.13
N ASP A 92 -15.61 -4.42 4.04
CA ASP A 92 -16.96 -4.83 4.39
C ASP A 92 -17.89 -4.62 3.17
N PRO A 93 -18.55 -5.68 2.64
CA PRO A 93 -19.46 -5.59 1.50
C PRO A 93 -20.63 -4.61 1.66
N ASN A 94 -21.05 -4.35 2.90
CA ASN A 94 -22.14 -3.43 3.23
C ASN A 94 -21.65 -1.99 3.46
N LEU A 95 -20.35 -1.73 3.33
CA LEU A 95 -19.77 -0.40 3.46
C LEU A 95 -20.07 0.46 2.23
N ASP A 96 -20.97 1.43 2.38
CA ASP A 96 -21.26 2.42 1.34
C ASP A 96 -21.12 3.86 1.89
N LEU A 97 -19.89 4.37 1.83
CA LEU A 97 -19.59 5.77 2.18
C LEU A 97 -20.03 6.75 1.09
N SER A 98 -20.25 6.28 -0.14
CA SER A 98 -20.69 7.14 -1.25
C SER A 98 -22.10 7.68 -1.01
N ARG A 99 -23.00 6.83 -0.47
CA ARG A 99 -24.37 7.23 -0.09
C ARG A 99 -24.43 8.07 1.17
N THR A 100 -23.72 7.66 2.22
CA THR A 100 -23.84 8.28 3.56
C THR A 100 -22.98 9.53 3.74
N ASN A 101 -21.90 9.67 2.96
CA ASN A 101 -20.89 10.73 3.05
C ASN A 101 -20.55 11.16 4.49
N PRO A 102 -20.14 10.21 5.35
CA PRO A 102 -19.80 10.48 6.72
C PRO A 102 -18.46 11.23 6.80
N ALA A 103 -18.26 11.99 7.88
CA ALA A 103 -16.96 12.55 8.18
C ALA A 103 -15.98 11.43 8.60
N ILE A 104 -14.79 11.43 8.01
CA ILE A 104 -13.69 10.51 8.27
C ILE A 104 -12.59 11.30 8.97
N LEU A 105 -12.28 10.93 10.21
CA LEU A 105 -11.15 11.46 10.95
C LEU A 105 -9.86 10.87 10.40
N VAL A 106 -8.92 11.71 10.02
CA VAL A 106 -7.61 11.32 9.48
C VAL A 106 -6.58 11.47 10.59
N PHE A 107 -5.96 10.35 10.95
CA PHE A 107 -4.82 10.33 11.87
C PHE A 107 -3.53 10.63 11.09
N PRO A 108 -2.50 11.22 11.73
CA PRO A 108 -1.18 11.36 11.12
C PRO A 108 -0.63 10.00 10.74
N ILE A 109 0.14 9.93 9.66
CA ILE A 109 0.77 8.69 9.25
C ILE A 109 1.87 8.32 10.25
N ASP A 110 1.77 7.09 10.78
CA ASP A 110 2.83 6.50 11.60
C ASP A 110 3.89 5.89 10.69
N ALA A 111 4.92 6.66 10.33
CA ALA A 111 6.06 6.19 9.56
C ALA A 111 7.26 5.87 10.48
N THR A 112 8.01 4.81 10.21
CA THR A 112 9.30 4.56 10.87
C THR A 112 10.29 4.00 9.87
N LEU A 113 11.42 4.67 9.72
CA LEU A 113 12.47 4.31 8.77
C LEU A 113 13.72 3.83 9.50
N ALA A 114 14.32 2.76 8.99
CA ALA A 114 15.51 2.16 9.57
C ALA A 114 16.60 1.89 8.54
N GLU A 115 17.84 1.89 9.00
CA GLU A 115 18.97 1.30 8.28
C GLU A 115 19.05 -0.19 8.58
N LEU A 116 19.19 -1.02 7.56
CA LEU A 116 19.44 -2.45 7.67
C LEU A 116 20.95 -2.71 7.62
N THR A 117 21.51 -3.22 8.71
CA THR A 117 22.95 -3.47 8.84
C THR A 117 23.36 -4.76 8.12
N ALA A 118 24.68 -4.96 7.94
CA ALA A 118 25.22 -6.21 7.40
C ALA A 118 24.76 -7.44 8.20
N GLY A 119 24.66 -7.31 9.54
CA GLY A 119 24.19 -8.38 10.43
C GLY A 119 22.68 -8.62 10.39
N GLY A 120 21.93 -7.81 9.64
CA GLY A 120 20.47 -7.93 9.54
C GLY A 120 19.70 -7.25 10.67
N SER A 121 20.36 -6.44 11.51
CA SER A 121 19.67 -5.59 12.49
C SER A 121 19.09 -4.34 11.83
N LEU A 122 17.94 -3.89 12.34
CA LEU A 122 17.31 -2.63 11.95
C LEU A 122 17.66 -1.54 12.96
N GLU A 123 18.24 -0.45 12.49
CA GLU A 123 18.59 0.73 13.29
C GLU A 123 17.72 1.91 12.88
N ILE A 124 16.81 2.34 13.76
CA ILE A 124 15.88 3.44 13.46
C ILE A 124 16.65 4.73 13.22
N ASN A 125 16.35 5.39 12.11
CA ASN A 125 16.91 6.69 11.77
C ASN A 125 15.86 7.79 12.01
N ALA A 126 16.09 8.62 13.02
CA ALA A 126 15.15 9.66 13.42
C ALA A 126 14.94 10.74 12.33
N LEU A 127 16.01 11.12 11.60
CA LEU A 127 15.92 12.13 10.54
C LEU A 127 15.11 11.61 9.35
N TRP A 128 15.37 10.36 8.92
CA TRP A 128 14.59 9.74 7.85
C TRP A 128 13.14 9.56 8.27
N THR A 129 12.90 9.15 9.52
CA THR A 129 11.55 8.98 10.06
C THR A 129 10.77 10.30 10.03
N GLN A 130 11.34 11.37 10.59
CA GLN A 130 10.70 12.69 10.58
C GLN A 130 10.42 13.20 9.16
N GLN A 131 11.37 12.99 8.24
CA GLN A 131 11.20 13.38 6.85
C GLN A 131 10.07 12.58 6.15
N ALA A 132 10.03 11.27 6.39
CA ALA A 132 9.01 10.40 5.83
C ALA A 132 7.61 10.73 6.36
N GLU A 133 7.46 11.01 7.65
CA GLU A 133 6.19 11.47 8.24
C GLU A 133 5.70 12.73 7.51
N GLY A 134 6.57 13.74 7.36
CA GLY A 134 6.22 14.98 6.67
C GLY A 134 5.78 14.77 5.21
N PHE A 135 6.55 13.98 4.44
CA PHE A 135 6.19 13.70 3.04
C PHE A 135 4.93 12.85 2.91
N ALA A 136 4.74 11.86 3.80
CA ALA A 136 3.59 10.98 3.77
C ALA A 136 2.30 11.74 4.16
N ASP A 137 2.33 12.59 5.20
CA ASP A 137 1.18 13.40 5.59
C ASP A 137 0.78 14.39 4.48
N GLU A 138 1.76 15.04 3.83
CA GLU A 138 1.49 15.91 2.69
C GLU A 138 0.87 15.14 1.51
N ALA A 139 1.44 13.98 1.18
CA ALA A 139 0.92 13.10 0.14
C ALA A 139 -0.51 12.64 0.44
N LEU A 140 -0.81 12.28 1.69
CA LEU A 140 -2.14 11.89 2.14
C LEU A 140 -3.13 13.02 1.95
N ARG A 141 -2.82 14.22 2.47
CA ARG A 141 -3.69 15.38 2.32
C ARG A 141 -3.98 15.69 0.86
N LYS A 142 -2.96 15.67 -0.01
CA LYS A 142 -3.11 15.88 -1.46
C LYS A 142 -3.99 14.80 -2.10
N HIS A 143 -3.82 13.54 -1.72
CA HIS A 143 -4.63 12.43 -2.23
C HIS A 143 -6.10 12.57 -1.83
N LEU A 144 -6.37 12.88 -0.55
CA LEU A 144 -7.72 13.02 -0.03
C LEU A 144 -8.47 14.23 -0.60
N LEU A 145 -7.78 15.33 -0.93
CA LEU A 145 -8.37 16.48 -1.62
C LEU A 145 -8.93 16.12 -3.01
N GLY A 146 -8.40 15.08 -3.66
CA GLY A 146 -8.92 14.56 -4.93
C GLY A 146 -10.17 13.69 -4.79
N LEU A 147 -10.60 13.39 -3.56
CA LEU A 147 -11.76 12.54 -3.28
C LEU A 147 -12.97 13.39 -2.85
N GLY A 148 -14.18 12.96 -3.20
CA GLY A 148 -15.43 13.68 -2.87
C GLY A 148 -15.91 13.52 -1.42
N GLY A 149 -15.04 13.08 -0.49
CA GLY A 149 -15.38 12.75 0.89
C GLY A 149 -15.20 13.91 1.87
N LYS A 150 -15.80 13.78 3.06
CA LYS A 150 -15.56 14.70 4.19
C LYS A 150 -14.42 14.18 5.06
N PHE A 151 -13.25 14.80 4.97
CA PHE A 151 -12.09 14.45 5.78
C PHE A 151 -11.86 15.51 6.86
N VAL A 152 -11.69 15.05 8.10
CA VAL A 152 -11.40 15.89 9.27
C VAL A 152 -10.01 15.51 9.75
N GLU A 153 -9.08 16.45 9.78
CA GLU A 153 -7.77 16.21 10.38
C GLU A 153 -7.87 16.22 11.90
N ILE A 154 -7.17 15.28 12.54
CA ILE A 154 -7.04 15.32 13.99
C ILE A 154 -6.15 16.50 14.40
N LYS A 155 -6.62 17.31 15.34
CA LYS A 155 -5.88 18.44 15.90
C LYS A 155 -5.97 18.34 17.42
N SER A 156 -4.87 18.61 18.11
CA SER A 156 -4.84 18.60 19.58
C SER A 156 -5.86 19.55 20.19
N ALA A 157 -6.15 20.67 19.51
CA ALA A 157 -7.18 21.63 19.92
C ALA A 157 -8.61 21.06 20.00
N HIS A 158 -8.90 19.92 19.36
CA HIS A 158 -10.21 19.27 19.45
C HIS A 158 -10.43 18.53 20.79
N PHE A 159 -9.37 18.34 21.58
CA PHE A 159 -9.38 17.44 22.73
C PHE A 159 -8.81 18.09 23.99
N ASP A 160 -9.47 17.84 25.12
CA ASP A 160 -8.87 18.02 26.44
C ASP A 160 -7.85 16.90 26.74
N GLU A 161 -7.04 17.07 27.78
CA GLU A 161 -5.99 16.12 28.15
C GLU A 161 -6.52 14.69 28.40
N ALA A 162 -7.69 14.57 29.04
CA ALA A 162 -8.32 13.28 29.29
C ALA A 162 -8.79 12.60 27.99
N SER A 163 -9.25 13.37 27.01
CA SER A 163 -9.65 12.88 25.70
C SER A 163 -8.45 12.53 24.83
N LEU A 164 -7.34 13.27 24.94
CA LEU A 164 -6.08 12.93 24.27
C LEU A 164 -5.56 11.57 24.73
N ALA A 165 -5.62 11.24 26.03
CA ALA A 165 -5.25 9.93 26.53
C ALA A 165 -6.09 8.79 25.89
N LYS A 166 -7.39 9.03 25.65
CA LYS A 166 -8.27 8.07 24.96
C LYS A 166 -7.92 7.93 23.48
N VAL A 167 -7.59 9.03 22.80
CA VAL A 167 -7.10 9.01 21.41
C VAL A 167 -5.82 8.19 21.31
N SER A 168 -4.83 8.42 22.18
CA SER A 168 -3.59 7.66 22.21
C SER A 168 -3.83 6.17 22.47
N HIS A 169 -4.75 5.84 23.37
CA HIS A 169 -5.14 4.45 23.61
C HIS A 169 -5.75 3.82 22.35
N LEU A 170 -6.65 4.51 21.65
CA LEU A 170 -7.21 4.02 20.39
C LEU A 170 -6.11 3.75 19.33
N VAL A 171 -5.15 4.66 19.18
CA VAL A 171 -4.01 4.48 18.25
C VAL A 171 -3.17 3.24 18.62
N LEU A 172 -2.91 2.99 19.90
CA LEU A 172 -2.16 1.82 20.36
C LEU A 172 -2.95 0.50 20.18
N MET A 173 -4.26 0.51 20.44
CA MET A 173 -5.10 -0.65 20.15
C MET A 173 -5.14 -0.93 18.65
N HIS A 174 -5.21 0.14 17.85
CA HIS A 174 -5.17 0.06 16.40
C HIS A 174 -3.90 -0.59 15.90
N SER A 175 -2.73 -0.12 16.34
CA SER A 175 -1.46 -0.71 15.90
C SER A 175 -1.35 -2.20 16.23
N THR A 176 -1.86 -2.61 17.40
CA THR A 176 -1.90 -4.02 17.83
C THR A 176 -2.80 -4.87 16.92
N VAL A 177 -4.02 -4.40 16.64
CA VAL A 177 -4.97 -5.12 15.77
C VAL A 177 -4.47 -5.13 14.32
N SER A 178 -3.90 -4.04 13.83
CA SER A 178 -3.32 -3.93 12.49
C SER A 178 -2.18 -4.93 12.28
N ALA A 179 -1.30 -5.08 13.29
CA ALA A 179 -0.26 -6.09 13.29
C ALA A 179 -0.83 -7.52 13.29
N ALA A 180 -1.88 -7.78 14.08
CA ALA A 180 -2.56 -9.08 14.11
C ALA A 180 -3.24 -9.41 12.77
N ILE A 181 -3.89 -8.45 12.11
CA ILE A 181 -4.47 -8.61 10.77
C ILE A 181 -3.37 -8.99 9.79
N SER A 182 -2.28 -8.22 9.77
CA SER A 182 -1.18 -8.43 8.81
C SER A 182 -0.54 -9.80 8.98
N ARG A 183 -0.35 -10.23 10.24
CA ARG A 183 0.17 -11.55 10.58
C ARG A 183 -0.79 -12.68 10.17
N HIS A 184 -2.01 -12.65 10.67
CA HIS A 184 -2.91 -13.81 10.61
C HIS A 184 -3.80 -13.88 9.37
N LYS A 185 -3.82 -12.84 8.52
CA LYS A 185 -4.59 -12.86 7.27
C LYS A 185 -3.72 -12.97 6.02
N TYR A 186 -2.53 -12.40 6.04
CA TYR A 186 -1.66 -12.35 4.86
C TYR A 186 -0.50 -13.34 4.92
N GLU A 187 -0.14 -13.86 6.10
CA GLU A 187 0.82 -14.95 6.24
C GLU A 187 0.07 -16.29 6.31
N TRP A 188 0.12 -17.07 5.23
CA TRP A 188 -0.62 -18.33 5.10
C TRP A 188 -0.26 -19.34 6.20
N SER A 189 0.98 -19.33 6.69
CA SER A 189 1.46 -20.22 7.75
C SER A 189 0.94 -19.86 9.14
N GLU A 190 0.46 -18.62 9.33
CA GLU A 190 -0.07 -18.12 10.61
C GLU A 190 -1.57 -17.81 10.54
N ALA A 191 -2.24 -18.31 9.50
CA ALA A 191 -3.67 -18.16 9.34
C ALA A 191 -4.42 -18.77 10.53
N LEU A 192 -5.27 -17.97 11.17
CA LEU A 192 -6.09 -18.44 12.29
C LEU A 192 -7.24 -19.30 11.74
N PRO A 193 -7.33 -20.60 12.08
CA PRO A 193 -8.38 -21.49 11.56
C PRO A 193 -9.80 -21.00 11.90
N THR A 194 -9.93 -20.37 13.06
CA THR A 194 -11.21 -19.81 13.54
C THR A 194 -11.59 -18.50 12.85
N HIS A 195 -10.71 -17.89 12.05
CA HIS A 195 -10.97 -16.66 11.30
C HIS A 195 -10.90 -16.88 9.77
N GLU A 196 -10.87 -18.13 9.29
CA GLU A 196 -10.92 -18.41 7.86
C GLU A 196 -12.15 -17.77 7.20
N GLY A 197 -11.93 -17.00 6.12
CA GLY A 197 -12.98 -16.31 5.36
C GLY A 197 -13.66 -15.11 6.04
N ARG A 198 -13.46 -14.87 7.35
CA ARG A 198 -14.18 -13.78 8.05
C ARG A 198 -13.33 -12.54 8.31
N PHE A 199 -13.76 -11.38 7.82
CA PHE A 199 -13.18 -10.08 8.13
C PHE A 199 -13.86 -9.44 9.37
N ASP A 200 -13.66 -10.06 10.53
CA ASP A 200 -14.26 -9.67 11.81
C ASP A 200 -13.20 -9.12 12.78
N TRP A 201 -12.59 -7.99 12.45
CA TRP A 201 -11.56 -7.36 13.29
C TRP A 201 -12.11 -6.17 14.07
N TRP A 202 -11.74 -6.08 15.36
CA TRP A 202 -12.37 -5.16 16.30
C TRP A 202 -11.36 -4.58 17.30
N LEU A 203 -11.45 -3.27 17.52
CA LEU A 203 -10.61 -2.54 18.48
C LEU A 203 -11.25 -2.42 19.86
N GLY A 204 -12.54 -2.72 19.97
CA GLY A 204 -13.34 -2.41 21.17
C GLY A 204 -13.98 -1.03 21.10
N GLN A 205 -14.93 -0.77 22.01
CA GLN A 205 -15.61 0.52 22.11
C GLN A 205 -14.69 1.57 22.76
N SER A 206 -13.97 2.34 21.94
CA SER A 206 -13.10 3.43 22.41
C SER A 206 -13.23 4.74 21.61
N GLY A 207 -14.04 4.78 20.55
CA GLY A 207 -14.17 5.93 19.66
C GLY A 207 -15.22 6.99 20.03
N GLN A 208 -16.09 6.76 21.02
CA GLN A 208 -17.22 7.67 21.32
C GLN A 208 -16.79 9.11 21.64
N ALA A 209 -15.77 9.29 22.48
CA ALA A 209 -15.24 10.62 22.79
C ALA A 209 -14.71 11.35 21.54
N ILE A 210 -14.23 10.61 20.54
CA ILE A 210 -13.76 11.17 19.27
C ILE A 210 -14.95 11.60 18.42
N ILE A 211 -16.00 10.78 18.33
CA ILE A 211 -17.23 11.11 17.61
C ILE A 211 -17.84 12.39 18.18
N GLU A 212 -17.99 12.49 19.50
CA GLU A 212 -18.58 13.66 20.17
C GLU A 212 -17.82 14.97 19.90
N ARG A 213 -16.49 14.90 19.79
CA ARG A 213 -15.63 16.07 19.60
C ARG A 213 -15.45 16.47 18.13
N THR A 214 -15.43 15.50 17.23
CA THR A 214 -15.07 15.73 15.82
C THR A 214 -16.25 15.58 14.85
N GLY A 215 -17.33 14.92 15.27
CA GLY A 215 -18.44 14.52 14.40
C GLY A 215 -18.06 13.44 13.37
N ALA A 216 -16.84 12.92 13.39
CA ALA A 216 -16.40 11.87 12.49
C ALA A 216 -16.99 10.53 12.92
N ARG A 217 -17.48 9.76 11.93
CA ARG A 217 -17.99 8.40 12.16
C ARG A 217 -16.90 7.34 11.98
N TYR A 218 -15.94 7.61 11.11
CA TYR A 218 -14.86 6.69 10.81
C TYR A 218 -13.50 7.29 11.14
N GLY A 219 -12.53 6.45 11.48
CA GLY A 219 -11.12 6.81 11.62
C GLY A 219 -10.28 6.14 10.54
N LEU A 220 -9.46 6.92 9.83
CA LEU A 220 -8.46 6.44 8.87
C LEU A 220 -7.10 6.42 9.54
N PHE A 221 -6.50 5.23 9.61
CA PHE A 221 -5.17 5.00 10.14
C PHE A 221 -4.27 4.47 9.05
N ILE A 222 -3.05 4.99 8.96
CA ILE A 222 -2.03 4.53 8.03
C ILE A 222 -0.71 4.41 8.80
N SER A 223 -0.03 3.27 8.65
CA SER A 223 1.30 3.06 9.19
C SER A 223 2.22 2.49 8.13
N VAL A 224 3.49 2.89 8.18
CA VAL A 224 4.54 2.42 7.27
C VAL A 224 5.82 2.15 8.05
N ARG A 225 6.44 1.01 7.78
CA ARG A 225 7.77 0.64 8.25
C ARG A 225 8.62 0.40 7.03
N ASP A 226 9.72 1.12 6.90
CA ASP A 226 10.61 0.98 5.75
C ASP A 226 12.06 0.83 6.19
N SER A 227 12.83 0.07 5.43
CA SER A 227 14.22 -0.23 5.74
C SER A 227 15.10 -0.18 4.51
N TYR A 228 16.29 0.40 4.66
CA TYR A 228 17.24 0.61 3.56
C TYR A 228 18.59 -0.01 3.88
N ALA A 229 19.25 -0.60 2.88
CA ALA A 229 20.57 -1.19 3.06
C ALA A 229 21.59 -0.13 3.47
N GLY A 230 22.19 -0.31 4.66
CA GLY A 230 23.37 0.44 5.05
C GLY A 230 24.61 0.01 4.23
N PRO A 231 25.74 0.75 4.31
CA PRO A 231 26.93 0.47 3.51
C PRO A 231 27.44 -0.97 3.66
N GLY A 232 27.45 -1.50 4.90
CA GLY A 232 27.85 -2.88 5.16
C GLY A 232 26.91 -3.91 4.54
N ARG A 233 25.59 -3.63 4.53
CA ARG A 233 24.59 -4.49 3.91
C ARG A 233 24.73 -4.50 2.39
N VAL A 234 25.01 -3.34 1.77
CA VAL A 234 25.30 -3.25 0.32
C VAL A 234 26.52 -4.10 -0.04
N MET A 235 27.62 -4.00 0.72
CA MET A 235 28.82 -4.82 0.48
C MET A 235 28.54 -6.32 0.61
N LEU A 236 27.72 -6.70 1.60
CA LEU A 236 27.26 -8.09 1.75
C LEU A 236 26.44 -8.55 0.54
N ILE A 237 25.48 -7.75 0.08
CA ILE A 237 24.65 -8.09 -1.09
C ILE A 237 25.52 -8.29 -2.33
N VAL A 238 26.44 -7.37 -2.60
CA VAL A 238 27.33 -7.43 -3.76
C VAL A 238 28.24 -8.66 -3.67
N SER A 239 28.87 -8.90 -2.51
CA SER A 239 29.76 -10.05 -2.34
C SER A 239 29.01 -11.38 -2.38
N ALA A 240 27.87 -11.52 -1.73
CA ALA A 240 27.04 -12.72 -1.77
C ALA A 240 26.52 -13.00 -3.19
N SER A 241 26.09 -11.97 -3.91
CA SER A 241 25.58 -12.12 -5.28
C SER A 241 26.69 -12.50 -6.26
N LEU A 242 27.87 -11.87 -6.19
CA LEU A 242 28.95 -12.11 -7.15
C LEU A 242 29.78 -13.36 -6.85
N LEU A 243 30.02 -13.66 -5.58
CA LEU A 243 30.90 -14.77 -5.17
C LEU A 243 30.15 -16.07 -4.93
N LEU A 244 28.91 -15.97 -4.42
CA LEU A 244 28.11 -17.14 -4.03
C LEU A 244 26.86 -17.32 -4.88
N GLY A 245 26.48 -16.34 -5.71
CA GLY A 245 25.24 -16.38 -6.49
C GLY A 245 23.98 -16.34 -5.63
N VAL A 246 24.07 -15.85 -4.39
CA VAL A 246 22.96 -15.85 -3.43
C VAL A 246 22.30 -14.47 -3.39
N TYR A 247 20.97 -14.45 -3.45
CA TYR A 247 20.17 -13.24 -3.24
C TYR A 247 20.10 -12.88 -1.76
N VAL A 248 20.39 -11.62 -1.44
CA VAL A 248 20.25 -11.05 -0.09
C VAL A 248 19.36 -9.82 -0.19
N PRO A 249 18.22 -9.76 0.54
CA PRO A 249 17.35 -8.59 0.51
C PRO A 249 18.06 -7.34 1.04
N GLY A 250 17.89 -6.21 0.33
CA GLY A 250 18.47 -4.92 0.71
C GLY A 250 17.65 -4.13 1.72
N GLY A 251 16.36 -4.39 1.78
CA GLY A 251 15.43 -3.64 2.58
C GLY A 251 14.02 -4.13 2.30
N ARG A 252 13.08 -3.67 3.10
CA ARG A 252 11.67 -3.98 2.93
C ARG A 252 10.82 -2.85 3.43
N GLN A 253 9.82 -2.51 2.63
CA GLN A 253 8.75 -1.59 2.95
C GLN A 253 7.49 -2.39 3.27
N GLU A 254 6.93 -2.13 4.45
CA GLU A 254 5.68 -2.69 4.93
C GLU A 254 4.75 -1.54 5.30
N GLY A 255 3.60 -1.45 4.62
CA GLY A 255 2.61 -0.43 4.88
C GLY A 255 1.23 -1.02 5.13
N GLN A 256 0.41 -0.34 5.91
CA GLN A 256 -0.96 -0.74 6.19
C GLN A 256 -1.84 0.51 6.23
N ALA A 257 -3.04 0.41 5.68
CA ALA A 257 -4.07 1.44 5.77
C ALA A 257 -5.38 0.78 6.19
N SER A 258 -6.13 1.43 7.08
CA SER A 258 -7.37 0.86 7.57
C SER A 258 -8.40 1.92 7.92
N LEU A 259 -9.66 1.57 7.70
CA LEU A 259 -10.82 2.37 8.08
C LEU A 259 -11.55 1.67 9.20
N VAL A 260 -11.79 2.41 10.27
CA VAL A 260 -12.42 1.92 11.51
C VAL A 260 -13.73 2.66 11.71
N ASP A 261 -14.84 1.95 11.95
CA ASP A 261 -16.06 2.57 12.47
C ASP A 261 -15.82 2.93 13.94
N LEU A 262 -15.86 4.21 14.28
CA LEU A 262 -15.55 4.70 15.63
C LEU A 262 -16.67 4.39 16.64
N SER A 263 -17.87 4.04 16.15
CA SER A 263 -19.05 3.83 17.01
C SER A 263 -18.98 2.50 17.76
N ASP A 264 -18.57 1.45 17.06
CA ASP A 264 -18.35 0.14 17.63
C ASP A 264 -16.86 -0.20 17.74
N GLY A 265 -15.99 0.25 16.84
CA GLY A 265 -14.55 -0.04 16.79
C GLY A 265 -14.17 -1.08 15.72
N ARG A 266 -15.08 -1.42 14.80
CA ARG A 266 -14.83 -2.43 13.76
C ARG A 266 -13.93 -1.89 12.66
N VAL A 267 -12.99 -2.72 12.22
CA VAL A 267 -12.24 -2.45 10.99
C VAL A 267 -13.15 -2.83 9.82
N VAL A 268 -13.54 -1.84 9.01
CA VAL A 268 -14.49 -2.00 7.89
C VAL A 268 -13.80 -1.96 6.53
N TRP A 269 -12.55 -1.53 6.49
CA TRP A 269 -11.69 -1.62 5.31
C TRP A 269 -10.23 -1.71 5.76
N PHE A 270 -9.42 -2.49 5.04
CA PHE A 270 -8.01 -2.68 5.32
C PHE A 270 -7.24 -2.98 4.04
N ASN A 271 -6.13 -2.29 3.82
CA ASN A 271 -5.19 -2.57 2.75
C ASN A 271 -3.78 -2.70 3.30
N ARG A 272 -2.95 -3.49 2.62
CA ARG A 272 -1.55 -3.73 2.97
C ARG A 272 -0.66 -3.48 1.75
N LEU A 273 0.57 -3.08 2.04
CA LEU A 273 1.68 -2.98 1.12
C LEU A 273 2.85 -3.79 1.70
N SER A 274 3.49 -4.62 0.90
CA SER A 274 4.72 -5.31 1.28
C SER A 274 5.58 -5.53 0.06
N ARG A 275 6.72 -4.84 0.00
CA ARG A 275 7.60 -4.85 -1.17
C ARG A 275 9.04 -4.56 -0.76
N GLU A 276 9.98 -4.90 -1.63
CA GLU A 276 11.42 -4.68 -1.39
C GLU A 276 11.93 -3.31 -1.89
N ALA A 277 11.09 -2.57 -2.63
CA ALA A 277 11.45 -1.30 -3.25
C ALA A 277 10.45 -0.20 -2.88
N GLY A 278 10.94 1.04 -2.82
CA GLY A 278 10.19 2.21 -2.37
C GLY A 278 11.14 3.16 -1.65
N ASP A 279 10.80 4.45 -1.54
CA ASP A 279 11.60 5.40 -0.78
C ASP A 279 10.76 6.53 -0.19
N LEU A 280 10.36 6.40 1.07
CA LEU A 280 9.62 7.44 1.79
C LEU A 280 10.49 8.65 2.17
N ARG A 281 11.81 8.58 1.98
CA ARG A 281 12.69 9.76 2.15
C ARG A 281 12.54 10.76 1.01
N THR A 282 11.69 10.46 0.03
CA THR A 282 11.38 11.34 -1.09
C THR A 282 9.87 11.61 -1.16
N SER A 283 9.51 12.84 -1.57
CA SER A 283 8.10 13.21 -1.77
C SER A 283 7.41 12.31 -2.80
N ALA A 284 8.07 12.00 -3.93
CA ALA A 284 7.50 11.14 -4.96
C ALA A 284 7.25 9.69 -4.48
N GLY A 285 8.17 9.13 -3.70
CA GLY A 285 8.00 7.80 -3.13
C GLY A 285 6.91 7.76 -2.06
N ALA A 286 6.75 8.82 -1.27
CA ALA A 286 5.64 8.96 -0.32
C ALA A 286 4.28 9.08 -1.04
N GLU A 287 4.19 9.88 -2.11
CA GLU A 287 2.97 10.00 -2.93
C GLU A 287 2.54 8.67 -3.53
N GLU A 288 3.47 7.92 -4.10
CA GLU A 288 3.19 6.59 -4.65
C GLU A 288 2.79 5.61 -3.53
N THR A 289 3.50 5.60 -2.40
CA THR A 289 3.19 4.73 -1.26
C THR A 289 1.77 4.97 -0.73
N VAL A 290 1.40 6.24 -0.52
CA VAL A 290 0.05 6.62 -0.06
C VAL A 290 -1.01 6.22 -1.08
N LYS A 291 -0.78 6.49 -2.37
CA LYS A 291 -1.71 6.10 -3.44
C LYS A 291 -1.93 4.59 -3.45
N THR A 292 -0.85 3.83 -3.34
CA THR A 292 -0.86 2.37 -3.34
C THR A 292 -1.58 1.82 -2.11
N LEU A 293 -1.36 2.41 -0.93
CA LEU A 293 -2.07 2.06 0.31
C LEU A 293 -3.56 2.41 0.27
N LEU A 294 -3.96 3.48 -0.40
CA LEU A 294 -5.36 3.88 -0.57
C LEU A 294 -6.04 3.28 -1.80
N THR A 295 -5.40 2.33 -2.48
CA THR A 295 -6.05 1.57 -3.56
C THR A 295 -7.28 0.85 -3.04
N GLY A 296 -8.42 1.02 -3.73
CA GLY A 296 -9.70 0.44 -3.30
C GLY A 296 -10.33 1.14 -2.10
N PHE A 297 -9.81 2.29 -1.67
CA PHE A 297 -10.41 3.06 -0.58
C PHE A 297 -11.86 3.43 -0.91
N PRO A 298 -12.83 3.17 0.00
CA PRO A 298 -14.26 3.29 -0.28
C PRO A 298 -14.76 4.74 -0.24
N ALA A 299 -14.01 5.70 -0.80
CA ALA A 299 -14.43 7.10 -0.86
C ALA A 299 -15.51 7.36 -1.92
N ARG A 300 -16.25 8.45 -1.70
CA ARG A 300 -17.09 9.04 -2.75
C ARG A 300 -16.19 9.52 -3.90
N LYS A 301 -16.51 9.09 -5.13
CA LYS A 301 -15.93 9.67 -6.35
C LYS A 301 -16.48 11.09 -6.54
N PRO A 302 -15.64 12.07 -6.93
CA PRO A 302 -16.09 13.45 -7.18
C PRO A 302 -17.18 13.53 -8.24
#